data_AF-A0AAV3XZJ0-F1
#
_entry.id   AF-A0AAV3XZJ0-F1
#
_cell.length_a   1.000
_cell.length_b   1.000
_cell.length_c   1.000
_cell.angle_alpha   90.00
_cell.angle_beta   90.00
_cell.angle_gamma   90.00
#
_symmetry.space_group_name_H-M   'P 1'
#
loop_
_entity.id
_entity.type
_entity.pdbx_description
1 polymer ?
#
loop_
_entity_poly.entity_id
_entity_poly.type
_entity_poly.pdbx_seq_one_letter_code
_entity_poly.pdbx_strand_id
1 'polypeptide(L)'
;MKVDTEAETSSIPEKLWEKIKRKPRLRESRMTLKAFGNTKIENEGTANVPISVGEKQIRTEIFATKGQTTPILGLQACMKLNLIQKGKNGQHIQANAIDLVKKQKNQQKAKPIDKTRFARTISRSF
;
A
#
# COMPACT_ATOMS: atom_id res chain seq x y z
N MET A 1 3.27 0.65 12.61
CA MET A 1 3.09 1.84 11.73
C MET A 1 1.62 2.20 11.76
N LYS A 2 1.28 3.47 11.98
CA LYS A 2 -0.10 3.99 12.03
C LYS A 2 -0.51 4.50 10.65
N VAL A 3 -1.74 4.25 10.22
CA VAL A 3 -2.32 4.88 9.03
C VAL A 3 -2.88 6.24 9.45
N ASP A 4 -2.45 7.31 8.79
CA ASP A 4 -2.86 8.68 9.12
C ASP A 4 -3.18 9.44 7.83
N THR A 5 -4.47 9.59 7.55
CA THR A 5 -4.96 10.26 6.34
C THR A 5 -4.96 11.77 6.46
N GLU A 6 -4.78 12.32 7.67
CA GLU A 6 -4.67 13.76 7.91
C GLU A 6 -3.22 14.24 7.76
N ALA A 7 -2.25 13.33 7.87
CA ALA A 7 -0.87 13.59 7.49
C ALA A 7 -0.69 13.49 5.96
N GLU A 8 -0.18 14.55 5.33
CA GLU A 8 0.06 14.55 3.87
C GLU A 8 1.14 13.54 3.46
N THR A 9 2.22 13.46 4.25
CA THR A 9 3.42 12.66 3.95
C THR A 9 3.61 11.51 4.94
N SER A 10 4.34 10.48 4.51
CA SER A 10 4.69 9.35 5.38
C SER A 10 6.03 9.61 6.07
N SER A 11 6.16 9.18 7.32
CA SER A 11 7.40 9.32 8.07
C SER A 11 7.72 8.11 8.93
N ILE A 12 9.01 7.93 9.20
CA ILE A 12 9.56 6.89 10.06
C ILE A 12 10.61 7.51 10.98
N PRO A 13 10.61 7.16 12.28
CA PRO A 13 11.68 7.56 13.20
C PRO A 13 13.03 7.04 12.73
N GLU A 14 14.07 7.85 12.85
CA GLU A 14 15.45 7.48 12.52
C GLU A 14 15.87 6.17 13.20
N LYS A 15 15.58 6.01 14.50
CA LYS A 15 15.87 4.77 15.24
C LYS A 15 15.25 3.51 14.64
N LEU A 16 14.09 3.64 13.97
CA LEU A 16 13.46 2.53 13.26
C LEU A 16 14.00 2.39 11.85
N TRP A 17 14.29 3.51 11.18
CA TRP A 17 14.94 3.54 9.88
C TRP A 17 16.28 2.80 9.91
N GLU A 18 17.12 3.07 10.90
CA GLU A 18 18.46 2.47 11.04
C GLU A 18 18.42 0.94 11.10
N LYS A 19 17.39 0.36 11.71
CA LYS A 19 17.22 -1.09 11.88
C LYS A 19 16.90 -1.83 10.57
N ILE A 20 16.56 -1.12 9.50
CA ILE A 20 16.24 -1.72 8.20
C ILE A 20 17.54 -2.12 7.47
N LYS A 21 17.75 -3.43 7.26
CA LYS A 21 18.98 -4.00 6.68
C LYS A 21 19.29 -3.53 5.25
N ARG A 22 18.27 -3.35 4.40
CA ARG A 22 18.42 -2.97 2.98
C ARG A 22 17.73 -1.63 2.66
N LYS A 23 17.91 -0.66 3.55
CA LYS A 23 17.34 0.69 3.35
C LYS A 23 18.12 1.47 2.28
N PRO A 24 17.45 2.22 1.40
CA PRO A 24 18.11 3.17 0.52
C PRO A 24 18.78 4.30 1.33
N ARG A 25 19.74 5.00 0.71
CA ARG A 25 20.34 6.19 1.32
C ARG A 25 19.31 7.32 1.41
N LEU A 26 19.35 8.08 2.51
CA LEU A 26 18.57 9.31 2.63
C LEU A 26 19.14 10.37 1.69
N ARG A 27 18.24 11.13 1.08
CA ARG A 27 18.52 12.32 0.29
C ARG A 27 18.19 13.54 1.14
N GLU A 28 19.03 14.56 1.06
CA GLU A 28 18.74 15.83 1.72
C GLU A 28 17.39 16.38 1.26
N SER A 29 16.59 16.84 2.22
CA SER A 29 15.29 17.46 1.95
C SER A 29 15.28 18.89 2.47
N ARG A 30 14.82 19.82 1.63
CA ARG A 30 14.57 21.21 2.02
C ARG A 30 13.18 21.40 2.63
N MET A 31 12.41 20.33 2.78
CA MET A 31 11.06 20.39 3.31
C MET A 31 11.08 20.44 4.85
N THR A 32 10.26 21.32 5.41
CA THR A 32 10.01 21.36 6.85
C THR A 32 8.72 20.61 7.16
N LEU A 33 8.82 19.59 8.00
CA LEU A 33 7.67 18.85 8.49
C LEU A 33 7.07 19.58 9.70
N LYS A 34 5.74 19.65 9.76
CA LYS A 34 5.01 20.25 10.88
C LYS A 34 3.96 19.26 11.38
N ALA A 35 3.90 19.07 12.68
CA ALA A 35 2.80 18.36 13.33
C ALA A 35 1.58 19.27 13.46
N PHE A 36 0.45 18.67 13.84
CA PHE A 36 -0.71 19.41 14.33
C PHE A 36 -0.29 20.32 15.50
N GLY A 37 -0.70 21.59 15.47
CA GLY A 37 -0.26 22.60 16.46
C GLY A 37 1.06 23.31 16.12
N ASN A 38 1.50 23.29 14.85
CA ASN A 38 2.69 24.00 14.34
C ASN A 38 4.04 23.56 14.92
N THR A 39 4.10 22.44 15.65
CA THR A 39 5.37 21.89 16.13
C THR A 39 6.22 21.44 14.95
N LYS A 40 7.44 21.99 14.85
CA LYS A 40 8.41 21.61 13.82
C LYS A 40 8.95 20.20 14.10
N ILE A 41 8.93 19.34 13.09
CA ILE A 41 9.55 18.02 13.14
C ILE A 41 10.84 18.07 12.31
N GLU A 42 11.97 17.82 12.97
CA GLU A 42 13.24 17.68 12.26
C GLU A 42 13.29 16.37 11.46
N ASN A 43 13.86 16.43 10.27
CA ASN A 43 14.07 15.27 9.42
C ASN A 43 15.53 15.18 8.97
N GLU A 44 16.02 13.95 8.87
CA GLU A 44 17.34 13.59 8.32
C GLU A 44 17.34 13.55 6.79
N GLY A 45 16.16 13.64 6.18
CA GLY A 45 15.96 13.61 4.74
C GLY A 45 14.88 12.63 4.31
N THR A 46 14.87 12.33 3.02
CA THR A 46 13.87 11.47 2.39
C THR A 46 14.47 10.28 1.69
N ALA A 47 13.69 9.20 1.60
CA ALA A 47 14.05 8.03 0.82
C ALA A 47 12.86 7.53 0.01
N ASN A 48 13.12 7.12 -1.23
CA ASN A 48 12.14 6.40 -2.03
C ASN A 48 12.21 4.91 -1.69
N VAL A 49 11.15 4.37 -1.08
CA VAL A 49 11.10 2.99 -0.60
C VAL A 49 9.93 2.22 -1.22
N PRO A 50 10.09 0.91 -1.44
CA PRO A 50 8.97 0.03 -1.68
C PRO A 50 8.18 -0.18 -0.37
N ILE A 51 6.86 0.02 -0.42
CA ILE A 51 5.92 -0.30 0.66
C ILE A 51 4.90 -1.29 0.12
N SER A 52 4.61 -2.33 0.89
CA SER A 52 3.62 -3.35 0.53
C SER A 52 2.56 -3.51 1.61
N VAL A 53 1.30 -3.63 1.18
CA VAL A 53 0.15 -3.94 2.04
C VAL A 53 -0.66 -5.03 1.36
N GLY A 54 -0.68 -6.24 1.94
CA GLY A 54 -1.21 -7.43 1.27
C GLY A 54 -0.44 -7.71 -0.03
N GLU A 55 -1.18 -7.90 -1.12
CA GLU A 55 -0.63 -8.17 -2.46
C GLU A 55 -0.21 -6.90 -3.22
N LYS A 56 -0.53 -5.71 -2.69
CA LYS A 56 -0.22 -4.44 -3.35
C LYS A 56 1.13 -3.92 -2.91
N GLN A 57 1.93 -3.50 -3.88
CA GLN A 57 3.23 -2.87 -3.67
C GLN A 57 3.29 -1.55 -4.44
N ILE A 58 3.78 -0.51 -3.76
CA ILE A 58 4.06 0.80 -4.37
C ILE A 58 5.46 1.25 -4.01
N ARG A 59 5.99 2.20 -4.79
CA ARG A 59 7.12 3.03 -4.37
C ARG A 59 6.61 4.38 -3.90
N THR A 60 7.05 4.82 -2.73
CA THR A 60 6.73 6.14 -2.21
C THR A 60 7.92 6.74 -1.49
N GLU A 61 7.94 8.08 -1.46
CA GLU A 61 8.88 8.79 -0.63
C GLU A 61 8.41 8.78 0.82
N ILE A 62 9.36 8.60 1.74
CA ILE A 62 9.14 8.71 3.18
C ILE A 62 10.19 9.64 3.78
N PHE A 63 9.84 10.31 4.86
CA PHE A 63 10.76 11.11 5.65
C PHE A 63 11.34 10.30 6.81
N ALA A 64 12.65 10.34 6.99
CA ALA A 64 13.27 9.88 8.23
C ALA A 64 13.28 11.05 9.23
N THR A 65 12.55 10.93 10.34
CA THR A 65 12.39 12.01 11.33
C THR A 65 13.25 11.76 12.57
N LYS A 66 13.83 12.84 13.12
CA LYS A 66 14.50 12.78 14.42
C LYS A 66 13.47 12.64 15.54
N GLY A 67 13.88 11.99 16.63
CA GLY A 67 13.06 11.80 17.83
C GLY A 67 12.27 10.49 17.88
N GLN A 68 11.42 10.35 18.91
CA GLN A 68 10.59 9.16 19.13
C GLN A 68 9.15 9.43 18.67
N THR A 69 8.96 9.52 17.35
CA THR A 69 7.62 9.59 16.77
C THR A 69 7.07 8.18 16.52
N THR A 70 5.76 8.06 16.34
CA THR A 70 5.21 6.81 15.79
C THR A 70 5.38 6.86 14.27
N PRO A 71 5.86 5.79 13.61
CA PRO A 71 5.92 5.77 12.14
C PRO A 71 4.50 5.85 11.57
N ILE A 72 4.28 6.76 10.62
CA ILE A 72 2.98 7.03 10.00
C ILE A 72 3.01 6.78 8.50
N LEU A 73 1.89 6.28 7.98
CA LEU A 73 1.59 6.17 6.56
C LEU A 73 0.63 7.30 6.18
N GLY A 74 1.16 8.30 5.50
CA GLY A 74 0.42 9.51 5.11
C GLY A 74 -0.55 9.29 3.95
N LEU A 75 -1.34 10.32 3.68
CA LEU A 75 -2.38 10.38 2.66
C LEU A 75 -1.88 9.95 1.28
N GLN A 76 -0.74 10.47 0.83
CA GLN A 76 -0.21 10.16 -0.50
C GLN A 76 0.05 8.65 -0.70
N ALA A 77 0.59 7.98 0.32
CA ALA A 77 0.83 6.54 0.25
C ALA A 77 -0.47 5.75 0.35
N CYS A 78 -1.41 6.19 1.21
CA CYS A 78 -2.74 5.59 1.33
C CYS A 78 -3.53 5.63 0.02
N MET A 79 -3.48 6.75 -0.70
CA MET A 79 -4.11 6.87 -2.03
C MET A 79 -3.50 5.91 -3.04
N LYS A 80 -2.16 5.85 -3.12
CA LYS A 80 -1.45 4.96 -4.05
C LYS A 80 -1.69 3.48 -3.76
N LEU A 81 -1.80 3.11 -2.49
CA LEU A 81 -2.17 1.75 -2.06
C LEU A 81 -3.67 1.45 -2.25
N ASN A 82 -4.48 2.45 -2.63
CA ASN A 82 -5.95 2.41 -2.65
C ASN A 82 -6.54 1.96 -1.30
N LEU A 83 -5.94 2.39 -0.18
CA LEU A 83 -6.50 2.23 1.16
C LEU A 83 -7.63 3.24 1.41
N ILE A 84 -7.68 4.28 0.61
CA ILE A 84 -8.73 5.30 0.61
C ILE A 84 -9.16 5.58 -0.83
N GLN A 85 -10.43 5.86 -1.03
CA GLN A 85 -11.01 6.28 -2.31
C GLN A 85 -11.44 7.73 -2.23
N LYS A 86 -11.26 8.47 -3.32
CA LYS A 86 -11.79 9.83 -3.42
C LYS A 86 -13.30 9.73 -3.69
N GLY A 87 -14.10 10.16 -2.73
CA GLY A 87 -15.55 10.26 -2.84
C GLY A 87 -15.98 11.31 -3.87
N LYS A 88 -17.24 11.23 -4.30
CA LYS A 88 -17.83 12.10 -5.33
C LYS A 88 -17.75 13.59 -5.02
N ASN A 89 -17.62 13.95 -3.74
CA ASN A 89 -17.59 15.33 -3.26
C ASN A 89 -16.17 15.81 -2.89
N GLY A 90 -15.12 15.11 -3.34
CA GLY A 90 -13.73 15.44 -3.03
C GLY A 90 -13.22 14.98 -1.65
N GLN A 91 -14.09 14.40 -0.82
CA GLN A 91 -13.73 13.82 0.47
C GLN A 91 -13.02 12.47 0.30
N HIS A 92 -12.07 12.13 1.18
CA HIS A 92 -11.42 10.82 1.19
C HIS A 92 -12.20 9.84 2.08
N ILE A 93 -12.62 8.72 1.50
CA ILE A 93 -13.37 7.66 2.19
C ILE A 93 -12.43 6.47 2.39
N GLN A 94 -12.36 5.93 3.60
CA GLN A 94 -11.60 4.70 3.84
C GLN A 94 -12.14 3.58 2.96
N ALA A 95 -11.25 2.91 2.21
CA ALA A 95 -11.63 1.77 1.41
C ALA A 95 -11.90 0.63 2.39
N ASN A 96 -13.18 0.32 2.62
CA ASN A 96 -13.55 -0.85 3.40
C ASN A 96 -12.92 -2.08 2.74
N ALA A 97 -12.22 -2.91 3.54
CA ALA A 97 -11.55 -4.13 3.10
C ALA A 97 -12.46 -5.13 2.34
N ILE A 98 -13.78 -4.89 2.35
CA ILE A 98 -14.82 -5.63 1.66
C ILE A 98 -14.69 -5.56 0.13
N ASP A 99 -14.20 -4.46 -0.44
CA ASP A 99 -14.17 -4.30 -1.91
C ASP A 99 -12.97 -4.99 -2.60
N LEU A 100 -11.92 -5.33 -1.84
CA LEU A 100 -10.82 -6.16 -2.34
C LEU A 100 -11.22 -7.64 -2.48
N VAL A 101 -12.12 -8.13 -1.61
CA VAL A 101 -12.60 -9.53 -1.63
C VAL A 101 -13.60 -9.77 -2.77
N LYS A 102 -14.40 -8.77 -3.15
CA LYS A 102 -15.37 -8.90 -4.25
C LYS A 102 -14.73 -9.09 -5.62
N LYS A 103 -13.52 -8.57 -5.84
CA LYS A 103 -12.80 -8.72 -7.12
C LYS A 103 -12.26 -10.14 -7.35
N GLN A 104 -11.94 -10.87 -6.26
CA GLN A 104 -11.51 -12.28 -6.34
C GLN A 104 -12.69 -13.23 -6.63
N LYS A 105 -13.91 -12.94 -6.15
CA LYS A 105 -15.10 -13.77 -6.42
C LYS A 105 -15.61 -13.67 -7.87
N ASN A 106 -15.35 -12.58 -8.59
CA ASN A 106 -15.79 -12.43 -9.98
C ASN A 106 -14.85 -13.07 -11.03
N GLN A 107 -13.63 -13.47 -10.66
CA GLN A 107 -12.72 -14.17 -11.59
C GLN A 107 -12.91 -15.70 -11.59
N GLN A 108 -13.66 -16.28 -10.65
CA GLN A 108 -13.96 -17.72 -10.62
C GLN A 108 -15.26 -18.10 -11.35
N LYS A 109 -15.99 -17.15 -11.94
CA LYS A 109 -17.20 -17.42 -12.77
C LYS A 109 -16.96 -17.15 -14.26
N ALA A 110 -15.91 -17.74 -14.85
CA ALA A 110 -15.76 -17.76 -16.29
C ALA A 110 -14.92 -18.95 -16.79
N LYS A 111 -15.48 -20.15 -16.75
CA LYS A 111 -15.27 -21.17 -17.79
C LYS A 111 -16.55 -22.00 -17.94
N PRO A 112 -17.30 -21.87 -19.05
CA PRO A 112 -18.30 -22.88 -19.39
C PRO A 112 -17.57 -24.19 -19.70
N ILE A 113 -18.01 -25.28 -19.07
CA ILE A 113 -17.55 -26.63 -19.36
C ILE A 113 -18.18 -27.01 -20.70
N ASP A 114 -17.35 -27.14 -21.75
CA ASP A 114 -17.77 -27.69 -23.03
C ASP A 114 -18.13 -29.18 -22.84
N LYS A 115 -19.44 -29.48 -22.93
CA LYS A 115 -19.97 -30.83 -22.85
C LYS A 115 -20.09 -31.41 -24.26
N THR A 116 -18.96 -31.59 -24.97
CA THR A 116 -19.02 -32.29 -26.25
C THR A 116 -17.71 -33.01 -26.59
N ARG A 117 -17.85 -34.30 -26.92
CA ARG A 117 -16.87 -35.25 -27.50
C ARG A 117 -15.87 -35.91 -26.57
N PHE A 118 -16.31 -37.01 -25.95
CA PHE A 118 -15.56 -38.28 -25.99
C PHE A 118 -16.55 -39.42 -26.19
N ALA A 119 -16.85 -39.73 -27.45
CA ALA A 119 -17.44 -41.00 -27.83
C ALA A 119 -16.36 -41.76 -28.60
N ARG A 120 -15.86 -42.86 -28.03
CA ARG A 120 -15.67 -44.14 -28.74
C ARG A 120 -15.32 -45.23 -27.75
N THR A 121 -16.27 -46.16 -27.68
CA THR A 121 -16.32 -47.40 -26.94
C THR A 121 -15.25 -48.39 -27.40
N ILE A 122 -14.77 -49.15 -26.43
CA ILE A 122 -13.85 -50.27 -26.47
C ILE A 122 -14.52 -51.44 -27.23
N SER A 123 -13.84 -52.07 -28.18
CA SER A 123 -14.20 -53.43 -28.63
C SER A 123 -12.97 -54.33 -28.52
N ARG A 124 -13.14 -55.42 -27.78
CA ARG A 124 -12.15 -56.48 -27.50
C ARG A 124 -11.98 -57.40 -28.72
N SER A 125 -10.79 -57.96 -28.84
CA SER A 125 -10.41 -59.06 -29.73
C SER A 125 -11.21 -60.34 -29.47
N PHE A 126 -11.43 -61.11 -30.53
CA PHE A 126 -11.35 -62.57 -30.52
C PHE A 126 -10.20 -62.98 -31.43
#